data_AF-A0A509LFF0-F1
#
_entry.id   AF-A0A509LFF0-F1
#
_cell.length_a   1.000
_cell.length_b   1.000
_cell.length_c   1.000
_cell.angle_alpha   90.00
_cell.angle_beta   90.00
_cell.angle_gamma   90.00
#
_symmetry.space_group_name_H-M   'P 1'
#
loop_
_entity.id
_entity.type
_entity.pdbx_description
1 polymer ?
#
loop_
_entity_poly.entity_id
_entity_poly.type
_entity_poly.pdbx_seq_one_letter_code
_entity_poly.pdbx_strand_id
1 'polypeptide(L)' 'MDPPSGCRFHTRCLFVRDVCRKREPEYREIEKGHWVACFFAGTVSN' A
#
# COMPACT_ATOMS: atom_id res chain seq x y z
N MET A 1 -2.66 15.82 13.49
CA MET A 1 -2.75 15.53 12.04
C MET A 1 -3.22 14.11 11.93
N ASP A 2 -4.51 13.90 11.67
CA ASP A 2 -5.06 12.58 11.44
C ASP A 2 -4.66 12.12 10.04
N PRO A 3 -3.84 11.06 9.88
CA PRO A 3 -3.62 10.50 8.56
C PRO A 3 -4.96 10.00 8.01
N PRO A 4 -5.21 10.17 6.69
CA PRO A 4 -6.39 9.59 6.08
C PRO A 4 -6.41 8.08 6.36
N SER A 5 -7.59 7.57 6.69
CA SER A 5 -7.75 6.15 7.02
C SER A 5 -7.28 5.27 5.85
N GLY A 6 -6.54 4.22 6.17
CA GLY A 6 -6.01 3.28 5.20
C GLY A 6 -4.60 3.61 4.68
N CYS A 7 -4.28 3.12 3.48
CA CYS A 7 -2.96 3.29 2.88
C CYS A 7 -2.64 4.77 2.66
N ARG A 8 -1.57 5.27 3.29
CA ARG A 8 -1.11 6.67 3.19
C ARG A 8 -0.93 7.18 1.75
N PHE A 9 -0.70 6.29 0.78
CA PHE A 9 -0.52 6.63 -0.62
C PHE A 9 -1.81 6.58 -1.45
N HIS A 10 -2.97 6.23 -0.87
CA HIS A 10 -4.21 6.00 -1.62
C HIS A 10 -4.69 7.23 -2.42
N THR A 11 -4.32 8.45 -2.00
CA THR A 11 -4.67 9.70 -2.70
C THR A 11 -3.79 9.98 -3.91
N ARG A 12 -2.62 9.33 -4.03
CA ARG A 12 -1.62 9.58 -5.09
C ARG A 12 -1.24 8.32 -5.87
N CYS A 13 -1.70 7.14 -5.47
CA CYS A 13 -1.39 5.87 -6.11
C CYS A 13 -2.25 5.67 -7.36
N LEU A 14 -1.61 5.47 -8.52
CA LEU A 14 -2.29 5.18 -9.80
C LEU A 14 -3.03 3.83 -9.80
N PHE A 15 -2.63 2.92 -8.92
CA PHE A 15 -3.18 1.57 -8.78
C PHE A 15 -4.11 1.44 -7.56
N VAL A 16 -4.60 2.56 -7.02
CA VAL A 16 -5.46 2.57 -5.83
C VAL A 16 -6.71 1.70 -6.05
N ARG A 17 -7.06 0.91 -5.03
CA ARG A 17 -8.32 0.15 -4.96
C ARG A 17 -9.05 0.47 -3.67
N ASP A 18 -10.29 0.00 -3.53
CA ASP A 18 -11.12 0.29 -2.35
C ASP A 18 -10.48 -0.12 -1.03
N VAL A 19 -9.77 -1.26 -1.00
CA VAL A 19 -9.07 -1.72 0.21
C VAL A 19 -8.03 -0.72 0.69
N CYS A 20 -7.37 -0.01 -0.22
CA CYS A 20 -6.35 0.99 0.10
C CYS A 20 -6.94 2.21 0.81
N ARG A 21 -8.23 2.51 0.64
CA ARG A 21 -8.91 3.65 1.30
C ARG A 21 -9.51 3.28 2.65
N LYS A 22 -9.58 1.99 2.97
CA LYS A 22 -10.30 1.47 4.14
C LYS A 22 -9.37 0.83 5.17
N ARG A 23 -8.23 0.29 4.73
CA ARG A 23 -7.31 -0.48 5.59
C ARG A 23 -5.87 -0.09 5.35
N GLU A 24 -5.08 -0.13 6.41
CA GLU A 24 -3.63 0.01 6.32
C GLU A 24 -3.02 -1.31 5.85
N PRO A 25 -2.12 -1.27 4.85
CA PRO A 25 -1.41 -2.46 4.41
C PRO A 25 -0.41 -2.91 5.47
N GLU A 26 -0.24 -4.22 5.58
CA GLU A 26 0.79 -4.81 6.43
C GLU A 26 2.19 -4.44 5.92
N TYR A 27 3.09 -4.17 6.85
CA TYR A 27 4.51 -3.98 6.54
C TYR A 27 5.18 -5.35 6.45
N ARG A 28 5.45 -5.78 5.21
CA ARG A 28 5.97 -7.12 4.91
C ARG A 28 7.18 -7.05 3.99
N GLU A 29 8.04 -8.06 4.12
CA GLU A 29 9.16 -8.29 3.22
C GLU A 29 8.66 -9.00 1.95
N ILE A 30 9.01 -8.48 0.78
CA ILE A 30 8.65 -9.08 -0.53
C ILE A 30 9.86 -9.70 -1.24
N GLU A 31 11.06 -9.24 -0.88
CA GLU A 31 12.35 -9.73 -1.35
C GLU A 31 13.36 -9.46 -0.24
N LYS A 32 14.47 -10.21 -0.19
CA LYS A 32 15.48 -10.09 0.86
C LYS A 32 15.99 -8.65 1.00
N GLY A 33 15.69 -8.01 2.14
CA GLY A 33 16.05 -6.63 2.42
C GLY A 33 15.08 -5.59 1.82
N HIS A 34 14.05 -6.00 1.10
CA HIS A 34 13.05 -5.13 0.49
C HIS A 34 11.70 -5.26 1.21
N TRP A 35 11.40 -4.23 1.99
CA TRP A 35 10.20 -4.14 2.80
C TRP A 35 9.23 -3.11 2.22
N VAL A 36 7.95 -3.46 2.22
CA VAL A 36 6.90 -2.62 1.65
C VAL A 36 5.64 -2.68 2.49
N ALA A 37 4.86 -1.59 2.45
CA ALA A 37 3.51 -1.52 3.00
C ALA A 37 2.54 -1.30 1.84
N CYS A 38 2.36 -2.32 0.98
CA CYS A 38 1.42 -2.28 -0.14
C CYS A 38 0.68 -3.62 -0.28
N PHE A 39 -0.65 -3.53 -0.40
CA PHE A 39 -1.53 -4.68 -0.60
C PHE A 39 -1.22 -5.47 -1.88
N PHE A 40 -0.65 -4.80 -2.89
CA PHE A 40 -0.46 -5.35 -4.23
C PHE A 40 1.01 -5.33 -4.68
N ALA A 41 1.96 -5.14 -3.74
CA ALA A 41 3.38 -5.30 -4.08
C ALA A 41 3.65 -6.71 -4.63
N GLY A 42 4.35 -6.77 -5.76
CA GLY A 42 4.64 -8.02 -6.51
C GLY A 42 3.58 -8.41 -7.55
N THR A 43 2.41 -7.76 -7.57
CA THR A 43 1.36 -8.01 -8.59
C THR A 43 1.09 -6.80 -9.48
N VAL A 44 1.43 -5.60 -9.02
CA VAL A 44 1.45 -4.41 -9.86
C VAL A 44 2.75 -4.44 -10.66
N SER A 45 2.64 -4.66 -11.97
CA SER A 45 3.72 -4.44 -12.93
C SER A 45 3.61 -3.00 -13.45
N ASN A 46 4.74 -2.28 -13.50
CA ASN A 46 4.82 -0.95 -14.09
C ASN A 46 4.69 -1.01 -15.61
#